data_AF-A0A7W6CG97-F1
#
_entry.id   AF-A0A7W6CG97-F1
#
_cell.length_a   1.000
_cell.length_b   1.000
_cell.length_c   1.000
_cell.angle_alpha   90.00
_cell.angle_beta   90.00
_cell.angle_gamma   90.00
#
_symmetry.space_group_name_H-M   'P 1'
#
loop_
_entity.id
_entity.type
_entity.pdbx_description
1 polymer ?
#
loop_
_entity_poly.entity_id
_entity_poly.type
_entity_poly.pdbx_seq_one_letter_code
_entity_poly.pdbx_strand_id
1 'polypeptide(L)'
;MTRTYTKPALNLEQQIAHLKSHGMAIPDDDVARYWLRHVSYYRLSAYWLYFEHPKDHPGDRFKPGTTFARVTNLYDFDRNLRRVVMRGTEHVEVALRGSWAYELGQLGDGHTYLDAALYGDREELHKNLSKLAGEVGWSRETYVKHYRENYDSPALPPVWMVAEMMSFGQLSKWYSNLGERALRNRIAQPLGLPETVLVPLVRHVTDIRNICAHHGRLWNRGFRHPPKLAQMRCCRFDGHRDKLP
;
A
#
# COMPACT_ATOMS: atom_id res chain seq x y z
N MET A 1 -14.37 -18.11 30.15
CA MET A 1 -15.62 -17.31 30.11
C MET A 1 -15.70 -16.57 28.78
N THR A 2 -16.76 -16.79 28.02
CA THR A 2 -17.01 -16.12 26.73
C THR A 2 -17.39 -14.66 26.97
N ARG A 3 -16.65 -13.70 26.39
CA ARG A 3 -17.00 -12.27 26.46
C ARG A 3 -17.95 -11.94 25.31
N THR A 4 -19.22 -11.69 25.62
CA THR A 4 -20.24 -11.32 24.63
C THR A 4 -20.23 -9.82 24.39
N TYR A 5 -20.30 -9.40 23.12
CA TYR A 5 -20.42 -7.99 22.75
C TYR A 5 -21.88 -7.55 22.86
N THR A 6 -22.17 -6.60 23.76
CA THR A 6 -23.54 -6.16 24.10
C THR A 6 -23.80 -4.69 23.80
N LYS A 7 -22.86 -3.97 23.18
CA LYS A 7 -23.01 -2.53 22.94
C LYS A 7 -24.02 -2.27 21.81
N PRO A 8 -25.07 -1.46 22.04
CA PRO A 8 -26.08 -1.16 21.02
C PRO A 8 -25.52 -0.25 19.94
N ALA A 9 -26.15 -0.26 18.76
CA ALA A 9 -25.91 0.74 17.75
C ALA A 9 -26.51 2.09 18.18
N LEU A 10 -25.74 3.16 18.07
CA LEU A 10 -26.20 4.52 18.34
C LEU A 10 -26.60 5.20 17.04
N ASN A 11 -27.72 5.91 17.03
CA ASN A 11 -28.07 6.82 15.94
C ASN A 11 -27.18 8.08 15.93
N LEU A 12 -27.27 8.92 14.90
CA LEU A 12 -26.37 10.08 14.74
C LEU A 12 -26.49 11.09 15.90
N GLU A 13 -27.70 11.40 16.36
CA GLU A 13 -27.90 12.30 17.50
C GLU A 13 -27.31 11.74 18.78
N GLN A 14 -27.50 10.43 19.03
CA GLN A 14 -26.92 9.73 20.17
C GLN A 14 -25.39 9.72 20.10
N GLN A 15 -24.81 9.57 18.91
CA GLN A 15 -23.35 9.65 18.74
C GLN A 15 -22.82 11.05 19.05
N ILE A 16 -23.48 12.11 18.57
CA ILE A 16 -23.11 13.51 18.84
C ILE A 16 -23.23 13.82 20.34
N ALA A 17 -24.37 13.47 20.95
CA ALA A 17 -24.59 13.64 22.38
C ALA A 17 -23.55 12.88 23.20
N HIS A 18 -23.21 11.65 22.79
CA HIS A 18 -22.17 10.86 23.44
C HIS A 18 -20.78 11.52 23.35
N LEU A 19 -20.40 12.11 22.21
CA LEU A 19 -19.12 12.83 22.10
C LEU A 19 -19.09 14.09 22.99
N LYS A 20 -20.18 14.87 22.97
CA LYS A 20 -20.33 16.07 23.83
C LYS A 20 -20.26 15.72 25.31
N SER A 21 -20.96 14.67 25.74
CA SER A 21 -20.99 14.24 27.14
C SER A 21 -19.64 13.75 27.68
N HIS A 22 -18.67 13.52 26.80
CA HIS A 22 -17.33 13.05 27.14
C HIS A 22 -16.24 14.14 27.00
N GLY A 23 -16.64 15.39 26.82
CA GLY A 23 -15.74 16.56 26.79
C GLY A 23 -15.31 17.02 25.40
N MET A 24 -15.90 16.50 24.31
CA MET A 24 -15.62 17.00 22.96
C MET A 24 -16.50 18.22 22.62
N ALA A 25 -15.86 19.35 22.29
CA ALA A 25 -16.58 20.53 21.82
C ALA A 25 -17.06 20.34 20.38
N ILE A 26 -18.38 20.46 20.19
CA ILE A 26 -19.05 20.39 18.88
C ILE A 26 -19.95 21.62 18.77
N PRO A 27 -19.46 22.72 18.15
CA PRO A 27 -20.22 23.96 18.02
C PRO A 27 -21.39 23.86 17.04
N ASP A 28 -21.29 22.97 16.05
CA ASP A 28 -22.25 22.78 14.97
C ASP A 28 -22.58 21.29 14.82
N ASP A 29 -23.81 20.92 15.19
CA ASP A 29 -24.28 19.54 15.17
C ASP A 29 -24.60 19.06 13.76
N ASP A 30 -24.96 19.96 12.84
CA ASP A 30 -25.25 19.62 11.45
C ASP A 30 -23.97 19.18 10.73
N VAL A 31 -22.86 19.90 10.98
CA VAL A 31 -21.52 19.50 10.51
C VAL A 31 -21.12 18.15 11.09
N ALA A 32 -21.30 17.94 12.40
CA ALA A 32 -20.97 16.66 13.02
C ALA A 32 -21.78 15.50 12.45
N ARG A 33 -23.09 15.71 12.23
CA ARG A 33 -24.00 14.74 11.61
C ARG A 33 -23.54 14.36 10.21
N TYR A 34 -23.15 15.34 9.39
CA TYR A 34 -22.62 15.09 8.04
C TYR A 34 -21.40 14.17 8.08
N TRP A 35 -20.42 14.47 8.92
CA TRP A 35 -19.21 13.67 9.06
C TRP A 35 -19.48 12.26 9.59
N LEU A 36 -20.29 12.14 10.64
CA LEU A 36 -20.62 10.83 11.23
C LEU A 36 -21.43 9.96 10.27
N ARG A 37 -22.25 10.55 9.40
CA ARG A 37 -22.97 9.82 8.35
C ARG A 37 -22.05 9.27 7.26
N HIS A 38 -21.11 10.08 6.76
CA HIS A 38 -20.32 9.72 5.56
C HIS A 38 -18.95 9.12 5.86
N VAL A 39 -18.34 9.48 7.00
CA VAL A 39 -17.03 8.96 7.42
C VAL A 39 -17.18 7.87 8.48
N SER A 40 -18.29 7.85 9.22
CA SER A 40 -18.58 6.96 10.36
C SER A 40 -17.85 7.33 11.65
N TYR A 41 -18.56 7.13 12.77
CA TYR A 41 -18.01 7.22 14.12
C TYR A 41 -16.75 6.37 14.31
N TYR A 42 -16.80 5.11 13.86
CA TYR A 42 -15.70 4.17 14.09
C TYR A 42 -14.41 4.60 13.37
N ARG A 43 -14.52 5.09 12.12
CA ARG A 43 -13.36 5.60 11.37
C ARG A 43 -12.76 6.84 12.04
N LEU A 44 -13.58 7.82 12.43
CA LEU A 44 -13.12 9.02 13.14
C LEU A 44 -12.52 8.68 14.52
N SER A 45 -12.97 7.58 15.14
CA SER A 45 -12.42 7.14 16.43
C SER A 45 -10.95 6.79 16.44
N ALA A 46 -10.43 6.33 15.31
CA ALA A 46 -9.01 6.09 15.16
C ALA A 46 -8.18 7.40 15.20
N TYR A 47 -8.78 8.56 14.97
CA TYR A 47 -8.10 9.85 14.94
C TYR A 47 -8.26 10.60 16.25
N TRP A 48 -9.42 10.51 16.91
CA TRP A 48 -9.59 11.21 18.19
C TRP A 48 -8.94 10.52 19.39
N LEU A 49 -8.52 9.25 19.26
CA LEU A 49 -7.80 8.51 20.31
C LEU A 49 -6.59 9.29 20.87
N TYR A 50 -5.97 10.14 20.05
CA TYR A 50 -4.80 10.96 20.45
C TYR A 50 -5.17 12.19 21.28
N PHE A 51 -6.43 12.60 21.22
CA PHE A 51 -7.01 13.64 22.05
C PHE A 51 -7.67 13.08 23.32
N GLU A 52 -7.69 11.76 23.50
CA GLU A 52 -8.19 11.12 24.73
C GLU A 52 -7.12 11.12 25.82
N HIS A 53 -7.58 11.15 27.07
CA HIS A 53 -6.79 10.74 28.21
C HIS A 53 -6.59 9.20 28.20
N PRO A 54 -5.61 8.67 28.96
CA PRO A 54 -5.51 7.24 29.21
C PRO A 54 -6.83 6.68 29.77
N LYS A 55 -7.14 5.40 29.51
CA LYS A 55 -8.44 4.79 29.83
C LYS A 55 -8.84 4.88 31.32
N ASP A 56 -7.87 4.97 32.21
CA ASP A 56 -8.09 4.99 33.67
C ASP A 56 -8.07 6.42 34.25
N HIS A 57 -8.08 7.44 33.39
CA HIS A 57 -8.10 8.82 33.83
C HIS A 57 -9.45 9.20 34.45
N PRO A 58 -9.48 9.83 35.64
CA PRO A 58 -10.72 10.28 36.25
C PRO A 58 -11.30 11.49 35.51
N GLY A 59 -12.61 11.48 35.25
CA GLY A 59 -13.32 12.59 34.62
C GLY A 59 -13.52 12.40 33.11
N ASP A 60 -13.44 13.50 32.36
CA ASP A 60 -13.72 13.50 30.92
C ASP A 60 -12.74 12.62 30.13
N ARG A 61 -13.26 11.97 29.10
CA ARG A 61 -12.47 11.14 28.19
C ARG A 61 -11.54 11.98 27.32
N PHE A 62 -12.02 13.12 26.82
CA PHE A 62 -11.25 13.98 25.93
C PHE A 62 -10.50 15.05 26.72
N LYS A 63 -9.28 15.37 26.26
CA LYS A 63 -8.46 16.45 26.82
C LYS A 63 -9.16 17.81 26.64
N PRO A 64 -8.98 18.77 27.56
CA PRO A 64 -9.53 20.12 27.41
C PRO A 64 -9.17 20.76 26.06
N GLY A 65 -10.13 21.43 25.43
CA GLY A 65 -9.95 22.06 24.12
C GLY A 65 -9.94 21.08 22.92
N THR A 66 -10.37 19.83 23.12
CA THR A 66 -10.63 18.89 22.02
C THR A 66 -11.91 19.30 21.32
N THR A 67 -11.81 19.63 20.04
CA THR A 67 -12.97 19.99 19.21
C THR A 67 -13.17 18.96 18.11
N PHE A 68 -14.41 18.79 17.65
CA PHE A 68 -14.72 17.91 16.53
C PHE A 68 -13.92 18.28 15.27
N ALA A 69 -13.79 19.60 15.02
CA ALA A 69 -12.98 20.13 13.92
C ALA A 69 -11.51 19.70 13.97
N ARG A 70 -10.88 19.62 15.16
CA ARG A 70 -9.50 19.12 15.28
C ARG A 70 -9.38 17.67 14.82
N VAL A 71 -10.37 16.84 15.12
CA VAL A 71 -10.38 15.44 14.69
C VAL A 71 -10.57 15.34 13.18
N THR A 72 -11.55 16.05 12.63
CA THR A 72 -11.84 15.98 11.19
C THR A 72 -10.71 16.57 10.36
N ASN A 73 -10.05 17.63 10.84
CA ASN A 73 -8.86 18.18 10.21
C ASN A 73 -7.70 17.17 10.19
N LEU A 74 -7.51 16.39 11.25
CA LEU A 74 -6.50 15.33 11.29
C LEU A 74 -6.84 14.18 10.34
N TYR A 75 -8.12 13.82 10.23
CA TYR A 75 -8.62 12.88 9.23
C TYR A 75 -8.33 13.36 7.80
N ASP A 76 -8.63 14.63 7.51
CA ASP A 76 -8.40 15.22 6.19
C ASP A 76 -6.92 15.37 5.86
N PHE A 77 -6.09 15.70 6.85
CA PHE A 77 -4.65 15.65 6.71
C PHE A 77 -4.18 14.25 6.28
N ASP A 78 -4.63 13.19 6.96
CA ASP A 78 -4.26 11.82 6.63
C ASP A 78 -4.80 11.40 5.25
N ARG A 79 -5.98 11.89 4.85
CA ARG A 79 -6.51 11.72 3.49
C ARG A 79 -5.60 12.34 2.43
N ASN A 80 -5.09 13.54 2.68
CA ASN A 80 -4.16 14.22 1.78
C ASN A 80 -2.80 13.52 1.76
N LEU A 81 -2.31 13.07 2.92
CA LEU A 81 -1.09 12.27 3.03
C LEU A 81 -1.18 11.00 2.18
N ARG A 82 -2.26 10.22 2.31
CA ARG A 82 -2.50 9.03 1.47
C ARG A 82 -2.46 9.35 -0.03
N ARG A 83 -2.99 10.50 -0.45
CA ARG A 83 -3.00 10.89 -1.87
C ARG A 83 -1.59 11.12 -2.40
N VAL A 84 -0.76 11.85 -1.65
CA VAL A 84 0.64 12.11 -2.04
C VAL A 84 1.44 10.81 -2.04
N VAL A 85 1.26 9.99 -1.00
CA VAL A 85 1.95 8.71 -0.88
C VAL A 85 1.55 7.74 -2.00
N MET A 86 0.26 7.64 -2.33
CA MET A 86 -0.22 6.79 -3.43
C MET A 86 0.48 7.13 -4.76
N ARG A 87 0.61 8.42 -5.09
CA ARG A 87 1.35 8.88 -6.28
C ARG A 87 2.82 8.47 -6.23
N GLY A 88 3.46 8.53 -5.06
CA GLY A 88 4.82 8.04 -4.88
C GLY A 88 4.94 6.54 -5.15
N THR A 89 4.00 5.74 -4.61
CA THR A 89 4.01 4.28 -4.80
C THR A 89 3.76 3.85 -6.24
N GLU A 90 2.99 4.62 -7.00
CA GLU A 90 2.72 4.38 -8.43
C GLU A 90 3.99 4.37 -9.27
N HIS A 91 4.88 5.36 -9.07
CA HIS A 91 6.16 5.41 -9.80
C HIS A 91 7.04 4.19 -9.52
N VAL A 92 7.10 3.76 -8.26
CA VAL A 92 7.87 2.56 -7.86
C VAL A 92 7.28 1.31 -8.50
N GLU A 93 5.95 1.19 -8.49
CA GLU A 93 5.23 0.06 -9.09
C GLU A 93 5.50 -0.05 -10.59
N VAL A 94 5.37 1.06 -11.34
CA VAL A 94 5.62 1.10 -12.79
C VAL A 94 7.08 0.81 -13.11
N ALA A 95 8.03 1.41 -12.39
CA ALA A 95 9.45 1.19 -12.61
C ALA A 95 9.85 -0.28 -12.35
N LEU A 96 9.38 -0.87 -11.24
CA LEU A 96 9.64 -2.27 -10.94
C LEU A 96 9.01 -3.19 -12.00
N ARG A 97 7.79 -2.90 -12.44
CA ARG A 97 7.09 -3.69 -13.45
C ARG A 97 7.86 -3.72 -14.76
N GLY A 98 8.23 -2.55 -15.27
CA GLY A 98 9.00 -2.44 -16.51
C GLY A 98 10.35 -3.14 -16.40
N SER A 99 11.08 -2.93 -15.30
CA SER A 99 12.39 -3.57 -15.12
C SER A 99 12.31 -5.09 -14.97
N TRP A 100 11.31 -5.60 -14.24
CA TRP A 100 11.09 -7.04 -14.09
C TRP A 100 10.73 -7.70 -15.43
N ALA A 101 9.81 -7.08 -16.18
CA ALA A 101 9.40 -7.58 -17.49
C ALA A 101 10.55 -7.59 -18.50
N TYR A 102 11.32 -6.51 -18.54
CA TYR A 102 12.48 -6.38 -19.42
C TYR A 102 13.52 -7.45 -19.12
N GLU A 103 14.00 -7.53 -17.88
CA GLU A 103 15.08 -8.45 -17.50
C GLU A 103 14.72 -9.92 -17.72
N LEU A 104 13.48 -10.32 -17.43
CA LEU A 104 13.02 -11.67 -17.72
C LEU A 104 12.77 -11.93 -19.20
N GLY A 105 12.34 -10.92 -19.95
CA GLY A 105 12.19 -11.01 -21.41
C GLY A 105 13.51 -11.26 -22.11
N GLN A 106 14.61 -10.71 -21.59
CA GLN A 106 15.95 -10.90 -22.15
C GLN A 106 16.56 -12.29 -21.87
N LEU A 107 15.95 -13.12 -21.02
CA LEU A 107 16.47 -14.46 -20.70
C LEU A 107 16.09 -15.54 -21.73
N GLY A 108 15.16 -15.24 -22.65
CA GLY A 108 14.70 -16.24 -23.61
C GLY A 108 13.56 -15.73 -24.50
N ASP A 109 12.53 -16.56 -24.63
CA ASP A 109 11.38 -16.35 -25.53
C ASP A 109 10.27 -15.45 -24.96
N GLY A 110 10.47 -14.92 -23.75
CA GLY A 110 9.45 -14.17 -23.02
C GLY A 110 8.61 -15.02 -22.08
N HIS A 111 8.75 -16.35 -22.09
CA HIS A 111 8.05 -17.27 -21.18
C HIS A 111 8.97 -17.89 -20.13
N THR A 112 10.25 -17.49 -20.11
CA THR A 112 11.26 -17.92 -19.13
C THR A 112 10.82 -17.70 -17.68
N TYR A 113 9.96 -16.71 -17.42
CA TYR A 113 9.38 -16.49 -16.09
C TYR A 113 8.58 -17.69 -15.55
N LEU A 114 8.18 -18.65 -16.40
CA LEU A 114 7.51 -19.90 -16.01
C LEU A 114 8.49 -20.98 -15.53
N ASP A 115 9.79 -20.82 -15.77
CA ASP A 115 10.79 -21.81 -15.37
C ASP A 115 10.98 -21.81 -13.85
N ALA A 116 10.65 -22.93 -13.23
CA ALA A 116 10.78 -23.13 -11.80
C ALA A 116 12.23 -23.07 -11.30
N ALA A 117 13.23 -23.25 -12.17
CA ALA A 117 14.64 -23.11 -11.81
C ALA A 117 15.04 -21.66 -11.49
N LEU A 118 14.28 -20.66 -11.94
CA LEU A 118 14.53 -19.26 -11.62
C LEU A 118 14.20 -18.88 -10.17
N TYR A 119 13.47 -19.73 -9.44
CA TYR A 119 12.87 -19.36 -8.15
C TYR A 119 13.41 -20.19 -6.98
N GLY A 120 13.60 -19.54 -5.84
CA GLY A 120 14.09 -20.17 -4.62
C GLY A 120 13.03 -20.96 -3.85
N ASP A 121 11.77 -20.47 -3.86
CA ASP A 121 10.64 -21.11 -3.20
C ASP A 121 9.64 -21.63 -4.24
N ARG A 122 9.60 -22.95 -4.40
CA ARG A 122 8.71 -23.63 -5.35
C ARG A 122 7.24 -23.59 -4.92
N GLU A 123 6.96 -23.56 -3.62
CA GLU A 123 5.59 -23.50 -3.11
C GLU A 123 4.99 -22.12 -3.36
N GLU A 124 5.74 -21.05 -3.08
CA GLU A 124 5.31 -19.69 -3.38
C GLU A 124 5.19 -19.46 -4.90
N LEU A 125 6.10 -20.03 -5.70
CA LEU A 125 5.96 -20.01 -7.16
C LEU A 125 4.66 -20.68 -7.62
N HIS A 126 4.33 -21.86 -7.09
CA HIS A 126 3.10 -22.55 -7.46
C HIS A 126 1.86 -21.71 -7.13
N LYS A 127 1.79 -21.14 -5.92
CA LYS A 127 0.70 -20.22 -5.54
C LYS A 127 0.59 -19.02 -6.48
N ASN A 128 1.74 -18.43 -6.83
CA ASN A 128 1.83 -17.27 -7.71
C ASN A 128 1.36 -17.60 -9.14
N LEU A 129 1.77 -18.75 -9.68
CA LEU A 129 1.34 -19.26 -10.98
C LEU A 129 -0.16 -19.56 -11.01
N SER A 130 -0.69 -20.25 -10.00
CA SER A 130 -2.13 -20.54 -9.93
C SER A 130 -2.96 -19.26 -9.90
N LYS A 131 -2.52 -18.24 -9.15
CA LYS A 131 -3.19 -16.94 -9.11
C LYS A 131 -3.12 -16.23 -10.46
N LEU A 132 -1.95 -16.19 -11.09
CA LEU A 132 -1.77 -15.56 -12.40
C LEU A 132 -2.60 -16.26 -13.48
N ALA A 133 -2.61 -17.58 -13.51
CA ALA A 133 -3.41 -18.37 -14.45
C ALA A 133 -4.92 -18.12 -14.27
N GLY A 134 -5.39 -17.98 -13.03
CA GLY A 134 -6.75 -17.55 -12.76
C GLY A 134 -7.05 -16.17 -13.34
N GLU A 135 -6.20 -15.18 -13.07
CA GLU A 135 -6.37 -13.82 -13.58
C GLU A 135 -6.33 -13.77 -15.12
N VAL A 136 -5.44 -14.52 -15.75
CA VAL A 136 -5.39 -14.69 -17.21
C VAL A 136 -6.65 -15.34 -17.73
N GLY A 137 -7.18 -16.38 -17.08
CA GLY A 137 -8.38 -17.09 -17.54
C GLY A 137 -9.65 -16.23 -17.55
N TRP A 138 -9.81 -15.33 -16.58
CA TRP A 138 -11.01 -14.51 -16.41
C TRP A 138 -10.87 -13.07 -16.94
N SER A 139 -9.66 -12.63 -17.30
CA SER A 139 -9.42 -11.26 -17.73
C SER A 139 -10.20 -10.90 -18.99
N ARG A 140 -10.86 -9.74 -18.96
CA ARG A 140 -11.57 -9.14 -20.11
C ARG A 140 -10.74 -8.12 -20.87
N GLU A 141 -9.50 -7.89 -20.45
CA GLU A 141 -8.57 -6.99 -21.13
C GLU A 141 -8.31 -7.46 -22.57
N THR A 142 -8.37 -6.52 -23.52
CA THR A 142 -8.33 -6.84 -24.96
C THR A 142 -7.08 -7.62 -25.35
N TYR A 143 -5.92 -7.25 -24.80
CA TYR A 143 -4.65 -7.93 -25.10
C TYR A 143 -4.60 -9.37 -24.57
N VAL A 144 -5.20 -9.63 -23.40
CA VAL A 144 -5.24 -11.00 -22.82
C VAL A 144 -6.24 -11.85 -23.58
N LYS A 145 -7.41 -11.29 -23.90
CA LYS A 145 -8.42 -11.97 -24.72
C LYS A 145 -7.85 -12.33 -26.08
N HIS A 146 -7.19 -11.38 -26.74
CA HIS A 146 -6.50 -11.62 -28.01
C HIS A 146 -5.48 -12.76 -27.88
N TYR A 147 -4.65 -12.77 -26.82
CA TYR A 147 -3.71 -13.86 -26.61
C TYR A 147 -4.40 -15.24 -26.52
N ARG A 148 -5.43 -15.35 -25.66
CA ARG A 148 -6.17 -16.62 -25.47
C ARG A 148 -6.89 -17.11 -26.71
N GLU A 149 -7.27 -16.21 -27.62
CA GLU A 149 -7.99 -16.56 -28.86
C GLU A 149 -7.05 -16.92 -30.02
N ASN A 150 -5.78 -16.52 -29.95
CA ASN A 150 -4.83 -16.66 -31.07
C ASN A 150 -3.65 -17.61 -30.77
N TYR A 151 -3.42 -17.96 -29.50
CA TYR A 151 -2.29 -18.80 -29.10
C TYR A 151 -2.71 -19.88 -28.10
N ASP A 152 -2.50 -21.15 -28.47
CA ASP A 152 -2.73 -22.30 -27.59
C ASP A 152 -1.49 -22.66 -26.74
N SER A 153 -0.29 -22.24 -27.18
CA SER A 153 0.98 -22.54 -26.50
C SER A 153 1.99 -21.40 -26.66
N PRO A 154 2.67 -20.97 -25.59
CA PRO A 154 2.45 -21.37 -24.18
C PRO A 154 1.10 -20.87 -23.62
N ALA A 155 0.54 -21.61 -22.67
CA ALA A 155 -0.79 -21.33 -22.10
C ALA A 155 -0.92 -19.97 -21.40
N LEU A 156 0.19 -19.40 -20.93
CA LEU A 156 0.23 -18.08 -20.32
C LEU A 156 0.91 -17.07 -21.26
N PRO A 157 0.46 -15.79 -21.28
CA PRO A 157 1.07 -14.75 -22.10
C PRO A 157 2.55 -14.51 -21.75
N PRO A 158 3.35 -13.95 -22.67
CA PRO A 158 4.73 -13.59 -22.38
C PRO A 158 4.84 -12.54 -21.27
N VAL A 159 6.03 -12.44 -20.69
CA VAL A 159 6.30 -11.69 -19.46
C VAL A 159 5.87 -10.23 -19.50
N TRP A 160 6.04 -9.54 -20.63
CA TRP A 160 5.61 -8.14 -20.79
C TRP A 160 4.10 -7.95 -20.78
N MET A 161 3.32 -8.98 -21.13
CA MET A 161 1.86 -8.94 -21.03
C MET A 161 1.39 -9.25 -19.61
N VAL A 162 1.93 -10.31 -18.99
CA VAL A 162 1.54 -10.67 -17.62
C VAL A 162 2.00 -9.64 -16.60
N ALA A 163 3.12 -8.95 -16.84
CA ALA A 163 3.57 -7.85 -15.99
C ALA A 163 2.50 -6.77 -15.83
N GLU A 164 1.82 -6.37 -16.90
CA GLU A 164 0.72 -5.38 -16.89
C GLU A 164 -0.53 -5.87 -16.17
N MET A 165 -0.74 -7.18 -16.10
CA MET A 165 -1.86 -7.76 -15.37
C MET A 165 -1.62 -7.85 -13.86
N MET A 166 -0.36 -8.06 -13.46
CA MET A 166 -0.01 -8.34 -12.08
C MET A 166 -0.24 -7.11 -11.19
N SER A 167 -0.92 -7.31 -10.06
CA SER A 167 -0.94 -6.31 -9.00
C SER A 167 0.48 -6.09 -8.43
N PHE A 168 0.73 -4.91 -7.87
CA PHE A 168 2.03 -4.62 -7.23
C PHE A 168 2.44 -5.66 -6.19
N GLY A 169 1.48 -6.16 -5.40
CA GLY A 169 1.75 -7.18 -4.39
C GLY A 169 2.12 -8.55 -4.98
N GLN A 170 1.59 -8.91 -6.15
CA GLN A 170 2.08 -10.09 -6.88
C GLN A 170 3.49 -9.85 -7.37
N LEU A 171 3.74 -8.74 -8.06
CA LEU A 171 5.06 -8.40 -8.58
C LEU A 171 6.13 -8.40 -7.47
N SER A 172 5.81 -7.85 -6.30
CA SER A 172 6.67 -7.90 -5.11
C SER A 172 7.06 -9.33 -4.71
N LYS A 173 6.11 -10.27 -4.75
CA LYS A 173 6.34 -11.68 -4.41
C LYS A 173 7.21 -12.37 -5.46
N TRP A 174 6.85 -12.24 -6.74
CA TRP A 174 7.58 -12.79 -7.87
C TRP A 174 9.03 -12.31 -7.89
N TYR A 175 9.26 -10.99 -7.81
CA TYR A 175 10.60 -10.40 -7.75
C TYR A 175 11.42 -10.94 -6.57
N SER A 176 10.81 -11.01 -5.38
CA SER A 176 11.51 -11.47 -4.18
C SER A 176 11.80 -12.97 -4.16
N ASN A 177 11.09 -13.76 -4.97
CA ASN A 177 11.25 -15.21 -5.05
C ASN A 177 12.30 -15.65 -6.09
N LEU A 178 12.77 -14.75 -6.96
CA LEU A 178 13.87 -15.05 -7.88
C LEU A 178 15.07 -15.53 -7.08
N GLY A 179 15.63 -16.70 -7.41
CA GLY A 179 16.73 -17.33 -6.67
C GLY A 179 18.07 -16.64 -6.90
N GLU A 180 18.35 -16.25 -8.14
CA GLU A 180 19.63 -15.65 -8.52
C GLU A 180 19.73 -14.19 -8.08
N ARG A 181 20.73 -13.89 -7.24
CA ARG A 181 21.00 -12.54 -6.75
C ARG A 181 21.38 -11.57 -7.87
N ALA A 182 22.12 -12.02 -8.89
CA ALA A 182 22.53 -11.16 -9.99
C ALA A 182 21.32 -10.68 -10.81
N LEU A 183 20.37 -11.57 -11.11
CA LEU A 183 19.11 -11.20 -11.76
C LEU A 183 18.31 -10.19 -10.92
N ARG A 184 18.16 -10.42 -9.61
CA ARG A 184 17.48 -9.45 -8.74
C ARG A 184 18.16 -8.07 -8.73
N ASN A 185 19.49 -8.03 -8.85
CA ASN A 185 20.26 -6.79 -8.94
C ASN A 185 20.09 -6.09 -10.28
N ARG A 186 20.03 -6.81 -11.41
CA ARG A 186 19.74 -6.19 -12.71
C ARG A 186 18.38 -5.52 -12.71
N ILE A 187 17.37 -6.18 -12.15
CA ILE A 187 16.03 -5.59 -11.95
C ILE A 187 16.07 -4.37 -11.01
N ALA A 188 16.98 -4.35 -10.03
CA ALA A 188 17.06 -3.26 -9.07
C ALA A 188 17.86 -2.04 -9.61
N GLN A 189 18.75 -2.26 -10.56
CA GLN A 189 19.69 -1.26 -11.06
C GLN A 189 18.98 0.00 -11.61
N PRO A 190 17.92 -0.08 -12.44
CA PRO A 190 17.22 1.10 -12.93
C PRO A 190 16.58 1.94 -11.82
N LEU A 191 16.31 1.32 -10.66
CA LEU A 191 15.76 2.00 -9.48
C LEU A 191 16.87 2.59 -8.58
N GLY A 192 18.14 2.47 -8.98
CA GLY A 192 19.29 3.04 -8.26
C GLY A 192 19.57 2.39 -6.90
N LEU A 193 19.06 1.18 -6.66
CA LEU A 193 19.18 0.48 -5.37
C LEU A 193 19.75 -0.93 -5.56
N PRO A 194 20.52 -1.46 -4.60
CA PRO A 194 20.86 -2.89 -4.59
C PRO A 194 19.63 -3.72 -4.21
N GLU A 195 19.58 -4.97 -4.67
CA GLU A 195 18.45 -5.89 -4.37
C GLU A 195 18.23 -6.10 -2.87
N THR A 196 19.32 -6.08 -2.08
CA THR A 196 19.28 -6.23 -0.62
C THR A 196 18.49 -5.11 0.08
N VAL A 197 18.35 -3.96 -0.57
CA VAL A 197 17.52 -2.84 -0.12
C VAL A 197 16.17 -2.84 -0.84
N LEU A 198 16.17 -3.07 -2.16
CA LEU A 198 14.95 -2.96 -2.97
C LEU A 198 13.93 -4.05 -2.62
N VAL A 199 14.34 -5.31 -2.42
CA VAL A 199 13.43 -6.41 -2.09
C VAL A 199 12.59 -6.13 -0.82
N PRO A 200 13.18 -5.79 0.34
CA PRO A 200 12.39 -5.43 1.52
C PRO A 200 11.65 -4.09 1.36
N LEU A 201 12.22 -3.14 0.62
CA LEU A 201 11.55 -1.86 0.34
C LEU A 201 10.25 -2.06 -0.44
N VAL A 202 10.26 -2.83 -1.53
CA VAL A 202 9.07 -3.09 -2.36
C VAL A 202 7.96 -3.75 -1.55
N ARG A 203 8.29 -4.69 -0.65
CA ARG A 203 7.31 -5.28 0.27
C ARG A 203 6.67 -4.22 1.17
N HIS A 204 7.48 -3.33 1.73
CA HIS A 204 7.00 -2.24 2.58
C HIS A 204 6.16 -1.21 1.82
N VAL A 205 6.59 -0.81 0.62
CA VAL A 205 5.87 0.11 -0.26
C VAL A 205 4.54 -0.52 -0.69
N THR A 206 4.50 -1.83 -0.94
CA THR A 206 3.26 -2.57 -1.20
C THR A 206 2.28 -2.46 -0.03
N ASP A 207 2.76 -2.65 1.21
CA ASP A 207 1.93 -2.50 2.42
C ASP A 207 1.37 -1.07 2.55
N ILE A 208 2.20 -0.05 2.36
CA ILE A 208 1.81 1.36 2.37
C ILE A 208 0.76 1.65 1.29
N ARG A 209 1.01 1.20 0.06
CA ARG A 209 0.12 1.36 -1.09
C ARG A 209 -1.24 0.72 -0.78
N ASN A 210 -1.26 -0.49 -0.24
CA ASN A 210 -2.50 -1.17 0.12
C ASN A 210 -3.27 -0.44 1.22
N ILE A 211 -2.59 0.09 2.24
CA ILE A 211 -3.22 0.95 3.25
C ILE A 211 -3.88 2.17 2.58
N CYS A 212 -3.19 2.81 1.63
CA CYS A 212 -3.72 3.97 0.91
C CYS A 212 -4.94 3.60 0.05
N ALA A 213 -4.84 2.52 -0.73
CA ALA A 213 -5.88 2.04 -1.63
C ALA A 213 -7.16 1.59 -0.87
N HIS A 214 -7.02 1.03 0.33
CA HIS A 214 -8.14 0.66 1.20
C HIS A 214 -8.58 1.79 2.16
N HIS A 215 -8.06 3.02 1.96
CA HIS A 215 -8.37 4.19 2.76
C HIS A 215 -8.14 3.99 4.28
N GLY A 216 -7.14 3.19 4.64
CA GLY A 216 -6.74 2.95 6.03
C GLY A 216 -6.00 4.15 6.63
N ARG A 217 -5.95 4.22 7.95
CA ARG A 217 -5.17 5.27 8.65
C ARG A 217 -3.68 5.06 8.37
N LEU A 218 -3.04 6.05 7.75
CA LEU A 218 -1.61 6.03 7.45
C LEU A 218 -0.83 6.85 8.48
N TRP A 219 -1.37 8.00 8.86
CA TRP A 219 -0.83 8.85 9.90
C TRP A 219 -0.69 8.09 11.22
N ASN A 220 0.50 8.23 11.82
CA ASN A 220 0.86 7.63 13.10
C ASN A 220 0.55 6.11 13.18
N ARG A 221 0.82 5.41 12.08
CA ARG A 221 0.74 3.96 11.99
C ARG A 221 2.12 3.35 12.27
N GLY A 222 2.16 2.39 13.18
CA GLY A 222 3.34 1.53 13.35
C GLY A 222 3.42 0.50 12.22
N PHE A 223 4.58 0.38 11.59
CA PHE A 223 4.84 -0.66 10.60
C PHE A 223 5.63 -1.79 11.26
N ARG A 224 5.16 -3.03 11.09
CA ARG A 224 5.81 -4.20 11.69
C ARG A 224 7.24 -4.38 11.18
N HIS A 225 7.49 -4.12 9.90
CA HIS A 225 8.78 -4.36 9.25
C HIS A 225 9.17 -3.08 8.49
N PRO A 226 9.78 -2.10 9.16
CA PRO A 226 10.32 -0.94 8.47
C PRO A 226 11.49 -1.39 7.58
N PRO A 227 11.59 -0.86 6.34
CA PRO A 227 12.67 -1.25 5.45
C PRO A 227 13.98 -0.74 6.04
N LYS A 228 15.06 -1.49 5.81
CA LYS A 228 16.41 -0.96 6.03
C LYS A 228 16.62 0.12 4.97
N LEU A 229 16.50 1.38 5.36
CA LEU A 229 16.88 2.48 4.49
C LEU A 229 18.37 2.31 4.19
N ALA A 230 18.73 2.36 2.91
CA ALA A 230 20.13 2.53 2.56
C ALA A 230 20.62 3.76 3.31
N GLN A 231 21.72 3.63 4.07
CA GLN A 231 22.46 4.81 4.47
C GLN A 231 22.88 5.47 3.16
N MET A 232 22.18 6.52 2.75
CA MET A 232 22.64 7.35 1.67
C MET A 232 24.06 7.77 2.06
N ARG A 233 25.07 7.22 1.36
CA ARG A 233 26.26 8.01 1.13
C ARG A 233 25.73 9.23 0.41
N CYS A 234 25.61 10.32 1.16
CA CYS A 234 25.15 11.61 0.67
C CYS A 234 25.85 11.81 -0.68
N CYS A 235 25.11 11.71 -1.78
CA CYS A 235 25.55 12.29 -3.02
C CYS A 235 25.68 13.76 -2.67
N ARG A 236 26.91 14.23 -2.49
CA ARG A 236 27.18 15.65 -2.41
C ARG A 236 26.54 16.22 -3.67
N PHE A 237 25.51 17.03 -3.49
CA PHE A 237 25.16 18.01 -4.50
C PHE A 237 26.38 18.93 -4.57
N ASP A 238 27.37 18.57 -5.38
CA ASP A 238 28.43 19.49 -5.76
C ASP A 238 27.75 20.52 -6.64
N GLY A 239 27.31 21.60 -5.99
CA GLY A 239 26.81 22.79 -6.65
C GLY A 239 27.93 23.39 -7.49
N HIS A 240 28.06 22.92 -8.72
CA HIS A 240 28.75 23.64 -9.76
C HIS A 240 28.03 24.98 -9.92
N ARG A 241 28.63 26.02 -9.32
CA ARG A 241 28.41 27.39 -9.75
C ARG A 241 29.07 27.51 -11.12
N ASP A 242 28.29 27.28 -12.17
CA ASP A 242 28.64 27.76 -13.50
C ASP A 242 28.73 29.29 -13.40
N LYS A 243 29.97 29.79 -13.38
CA LYS A 243 30.25 31.16 -13.75
C LYS A 243 30.06 31.23 -15.26
N LEU A 244 28.93 31.81 -15.67
CA LEU A 244 28.76 32.29 -17.03
C LEU A 244 29.81 33.40 -17.31
N PRO A 245 30.47 33.38 -18.49
CA PRO A 245 31.26 34.51 -18.96
C PRO A 245 30.40 35.73 -19.29
#